data_AF-A0A6V4UVH1-F1
#
_entry.id   AF-A0A6V4UVH1-F1
#
_cell.length_a   1.000
_cell.length_b   1.000
_cell.length_c   1.000
_cell.angle_alpha   90.00
_cell.angle_beta   90.00
_cell.angle_gamma   90.00
#
_symmetry.space_group_name_H-M   'P 1'
#
loop_
_entity.id
_entity.type
_entity.pdbx_description
1 polymer ?
#
loop_
_entity_poly.entity_id
_entity_poly.type
_entity_poly.pdbx_seq_one_letter_code
_entity_poly.pdbx_strand_id
1 'polypeptide(L)'
;TCPGRTQTASTMPSVIIQLALSERPTTTKPVELPLPLARDDLLAAARKKYRGLAKQSRIFDAVSGQELTDDVVELTAGKSGLTVIFSGKAGWERADRLRAQQERIEQRCPPVPECEHQELDADTSANTREEEAHCQSEETPGRVERCETRSSSGAESQYFSSLLVDGRWPDKLVTAAQSTRADGVVLFWKDTQRNGYLSNWARSPFEIDGIRYSCCEQWIMAKKARACYRDAGSALKLAEALQAIMASTDPQEHKRLGRSLDIDRRAWSMTAKQHVQLRGARAKFGQSVELAERLLMTGHKRIGEASPSDAVFGIGIAPSDPRAQDPQKWKGTNLSGAALMIVRDELREAIHNVADPRLSPKND
;
A
#
# COMPACT_ATOMS: atom_id res chain seq x y z
N THR A 1 26.20 -50.25 2.86
CA THR A 1 25.97 -49.20 1.84
C THR A 1 24.78 -48.36 2.28
N CYS A 2 25.02 -47.19 2.89
CA CYS A 2 23.97 -46.25 3.24
C CYS A 2 23.63 -45.38 2.01
N PRO A 3 22.36 -45.18 1.63
CA PRO A 3 22.02 -44.32 0.52
C PRO A 3 22.10 -42.85 0.96
N GLY A 4 22.72 -42.05 0.11
CA GLY A 4 23.12 -40.67 0.37
C GLY A 4 21.94 -39.72 0.60
N ARG A 5 22.14 -38.84 1.58
CA ARG A 5 21.33 -37.65 1.83
C ARG A 5 21.65 -36.63 0.74
N THR A 6 20.75 -36.44 -0.22
CA THR A 6 20.82 -35.33 -1.17
C THR A 6 20.59 -34.00 -0.41
N GLN A 7 21.64 -33.18 -0.32
CA GLN A 7 21.51 -31.79 0.14
C GLN A 7 20.75 -31.00 -0.92
N THR A 8 19.59 -30.47 -0.57
CA THR A 8 18.93 -29.41 -1.34
C THR A 8 19.81 -28.17 -1.27
N ALA A 9 20.36 -27.74 -2.41
CA ALA A 9 21.09 -26.48 -2.51
C ALA A 9 20.15 -25.34 -2.12
N SER A 10 20.43 -24.69 -0.99
CA SER A 10 19.75 -23.48 -0.54
C SER A 10 20.10 -22.35 -1.50
N THR A 11 19.18 -21.99 -2.41
CA THR A 11 19.34 -20.82 -3.26
C THR A 11 19.38 -19.57 -2.37
N MET A 12 20.54 -18.92 -2.30
CA MET A 12 20.69 -17.65 -1.57
C MET A 12 19.70 -16.62 -2.14
N PRO A 13 19.05 -15.81 -1.29
CA PRO A 13 18.11 -14.79 -1.76
C PRO A 13 18.82 -13.76 -2.65
N SER A 14 18.17 -13.36 -3.74
CA SER A 14 18.68 -12.37 -4.71
C SER A 14 17.65 -11.27 -4.98
N VAL A 15 18.10 -10.15 -5.54
CA VAL A 15 17.28 -9.00 -5.91
C VAL A 15 17.68 -8.46 -7.28
N ILE A 16 16.71 -8.00 -8.07
CA ILE A 16 16.96 -7.33 -9.36
C ILE A 16 17.07 -5.82 -9.14
N ILE A 17 18.22 -5.25 -9.51
CA ILE A 17 18.55 -3.83 -9.43
C ILE A 17 18.70 -3.24 -10.83
N GLN A 18 18.13 -2.06 -11.06
CA GLN A 18 18.32 -1.29 -12.29
C GLN A 18 19.54 -0.38 -12.15
N LEU A 19 20.61 -0.65 -12.90
CA LEU A 19 21.81 0.19 -12.89
C LEU A 19 21.69 1.28 -13.96
N ALA A 20 22.24 2.46 -13.68
CA ALA A 20 22.27 3.59 -14.60
C ALA A 20 23.60 4.35 -14.52
N LEU A 21 24.16 4.76 -15.66
CA LEU A 21 25.38 5.57 -15.72
C LEU A 21 25.02 7.00 -16.15
N SER A 22 25.57 8.01 -15.46
CA SER A 22 25.37 9.45 -15.62
C SER A 22 24.18 10.05 -14.86
N GLU A 23 24.22 11.37 -14.69
CA GLU A 23 23.18 12.16 -14.02
C GLU A 23 21.85 12.23 -14.79
N ARG A 24 21.86 11.85 -16.08
CA ARG A 24 20.70 11.79 -16.99
C ARG A 24 20.76 10.51 -17.83
N PRO A 25 20.58 9.33 -17.19
CA PRO A 25 20.80 8.07 -17.88
C PRO A 25 19.70 7.84 -18.92
N THR A 26 20.08 7.66 -20.19
CA THR A 26 19.14 7.36 -21.27
C THR A 26 18.63 5.91 -21.24
N THR A 27 19.36 5.01 -20.55
CA THR A 27 19.04 3.59 -20.44
C THR A 27 19.46 3.05 -19.06
N THR A 28 18.68 2.11 -18.52
CA THR A 28 19.06 1.31 -17.35
C THR A 28 19.37 -0.13 -17.76
N LYS A 29 20.15 -0.83 -16.93
CA LYS A 29 20.48 -2.24 -17.15
C LYS A 29 20.13 -3.06 -15.91
N PRO A 30 19.20 -4.04 -16.00
CA PRO A 30 18.88 -4.92 -14.89
C PRO A 30 20.06 -5.83 -14.55
N VAL A 31 20.32 -6.01 -13.27
CA VAL A 31 21.27 -6.99 -12.73
C VAL A 31 20.68 -7.66 -11.49
N GLU A 32 20.77 -8.98 -11.45
CA GLU A 32 20.45 -9.78 -10.28
C GLU A 32 21.67 -9.85 -9.36
N LEU A 33 21.49 -9.50 -8.09
CA LEU A 33 22.54 -9.46 -7.07
C LEU A 33 22.09 -10.23 -5.82
N PRO A 34 23.03 -10.90 -5.13
CA PRO A 34 22.72 -11.60 -3.89
C PRO A 34 22.36 -10.62 -2.77
N LEU A 35 21.60 -11.11 -1.79
CA LEU A 35 21.37 -10.43 -0.51
C LEU A 35 22.27 -11.03 0.58
N PRO A 36 22.75 -10.22 1.55
CA PRO A 36 22.58 -8.76 1.65
C PRO A 36 23.31 -8.01 0.53
N LEU A 37 22.75 -6.88 0.09
CA LEU A 37 23.26 -6.16 -1.07
C LEU A 37 24.56 -5.43 -0.71
N ALA A 38 25.70 -5.97 -1.12
CA ALA A 38 26.99 -5.33 -0.89
C ALA A 38 27.27 -4.22 -1.91
N ARG A 39 27.89 -3.15 -1.44
CA ARG A 39 28.31 -2.03 -2.30
C ARG A 39 29.32 -2.45 -3.38
N ASP A 40 30.21 -3.38 -3.05
CA ASP A 40 31.18 -3.91 -3.99
C ASP A 40 30.55 -4.75 -5.09
N ASP A 41 29.46 -5.46 -4.80
CA ASP A 41 28.71 -6.22 -5.80
C ASP A 41 28.02 -5.28 -6.80
N LEU A 42 27.47 -4.15 -6.32
CA LEU A 42 26.93 -3.09 -7.19
C LEU A 42 28.01 -2.52 -8.11
N LEU A 43 29.20 -2.21 -7.57
CA LEU A 43 30.32 -1.71 -8.36
C LEU A 43 30.82 -2.75 -9.38
N ALA A 44 30.95 -4.01 -8.97
CA ALA A 44 31.38 -5.09 -9.85
C ALA A 44 30.38 -5.32 -10.99
N ALA A 45 29.09 -5.33 -10.68
CA ALA A 45 28.03 -5.40 -11.67
C ALA A 45 28.03 -4.21 -12.63
N ALA A 46 28.19 -3.00 -12.12
CA ALA A 46 28.27 -1.79 -12.93
C ALA A 46 29.48 -1.81 -13.86
N ARG A 47 30.67 -2.22 -13.40
CA ARG A 47 31.89 -2.37 -14.24
C ARG A 47 31.68 -3.36 -15.38
N LYS A 48 30.97 -4.46 -15.14
CA LYS A 48 30.62 -5.43 -16.19
C LYS A 48 29.67 -4.84 -17.24
N LYS A 49 28.75 -3.96 -16.82
CA LYS A 49 27.71 -3.38 -17.70
C LYS A 49 28.12 -2.07 -18.39
N TYR A 50 29.07 -1.33 -17.82
CA TYR A 50 29.47 0.00 -18.26
C TYR A 50 31.00 0.13 -18.33
N ARG A 51 31.55 0.15 -19.56
CA ARG A 51 33.00 0.29 -19.80
C ARG A 51 33.59 1.64 -19.33
N GLY A 52 32.76 2.67 -19.15
CA GLY A 52 33.16 4.02 -18.74
C GLY A 52 33.00 4.32 -17.24
N LEU A 53 32.79 3.32 -16.39
CA LEU A 53 32.63 3.55 -14.95
C LEU A 53 33.97 3.99 -14.33
N ALA A 54 34.02 5.22 -13.82
CA ALA A 54 35.22 5.75 -13.18
C ALA A 54 35.51 5.03 -11.84
N LYS A 55 36.78 4.91 -11.46
CA LYS A 55 37.17 4.30 -10.17
C LYS A 55 36.56 5.05 -8.97
N GLN A 56 36.47 6.37 -9.09
CA GLN A 56 35.88 7.29 -8.12
C GLN A 56 34.38 7.53 -8.32
N SER A 57 33.66 6.56 -8.90
CA SER A 57 32.21 6.70 -9.07
C SER A 57 31.49 6.61 -7.73
N ARG A 58 30.55 7.53 -7.52
CA ARG A 58 29.65 7.57 -6.36
C ARG A 58 28.32 6.90 -6.73
N ILE A 59 27.64 6.33 -5.74
CA ILE A 59 26.47 5.48 -5.92
C ILE A 59 25.29 6.13 -5.22
N PHE A 60 24.17 6.32 -5.91
CA PHE A 60 22.99 6.98 -5.35
C PHE A 60 21.74 6.15 -5.57
N ASP A 61 20.82 6.17 -4.60
CA ASP A 61 19.43 5.78 -4.80
C ASP A 61 18.73 6.84 -5.66
N ALA A 62 18.21 6.42 -6.81
CA ALA A 62 17.56 7.30 -7.76
C ALA A 62 16.26 7.95 -7.23
N VAL A 63 15.66 7.38 -6.18
CA VAL A 63 14.40 7.88 -5.59
C VAL A 63 14.69 8.92 -4.51
N SER A 64 15.50 8.57 -3.52
CA SER A 64 15.78 9.44 -2.36
C SER A 64 16.90 10.46 -2.61
N GLY A 65 17.79 10.22 -3.58
CA GLY A 65 19.02 10.98 -3.72
C GLY A 65 20.04 10.73 -2.60
N GLN A 66 19.80 9.71 -1.77
CA GLN A 66 20.74 9.27 -0.76
C GLN A 66 21.96 8.63 -1.43
N GLU A 67 23.15 9.02 -0.99
CA GLU A 67 24.37 8.34 -1.39
C GLU A 67 24.51 7.03 -0.60
N LEU A 68 24.80 5.96 -1.31
CA LEU A 68 25.02 4.64 -0.73
C LEU A 68 26.51 4.50 -0.40
N THR A 69 26.87 4.97 0.79
CA THR A 69 28.26 4.95 1.29
C THR A 69 28.60 3.68 2.07
N ASP A 70 27.59 3.03 2.65
CA ASP A 70 27.79 1.87 3.52
C ASP A 70 28.22 0.63 2.73
N ASP A 71 29.01 -0.24 3.37
CA ASP A 71 29.50 -1.49 2.76
C ASP A 71 28.36 -2.46 2.45
N VAL A 72 27.34 -2.45 3.31
CA VAL A 72 26.08 -3.16 3.12
C VAL A 72 24.98 -2.13 2.88
N VAL A 73 24.39 -2.19 1.70
CA VAL A 73 23.24 -1.35 1.35
C VAL A 73 22.01 -1.99 1.98
N GLU A 74 21.56 -1.43 3.10
CA GLU A 74 20.30 -1.86 3.70
C GLU A 74 19.13 -1.55 2.77
N LEU A 75 18.63 -2.61 2.14
CA LEU A 75 17.34 -2.56 1.49
C LEU A 75 16.30 -2.60 2.58
N THR A 76 15.66 -1.47 2.84
CA THR A 76 14.45 -1.41 3.66
C THR A 76 13.48 -2.46 3.13
N ALA A 77 13.07 -3.40 3.98
CA ALA A 77 12.32 -4.58 3.58
C ALA A 77 11.10 -4.18 2.74
N GLY A 78 11.01 -4.66 1.50
CA GLY A 78 9.89 -4.38 0.58
C GLY A 78 10.21 -3.53 -0.66
N LYS A 79 11.42 -2.99 -0.81
CA LYS A 79 11.83 -2.26 -2.04
C LYS A 79 12.03 -3.20 -3.24
N SER A 80 10.96 -3.60 -3.92
CA SER A 80 11.08 -4.30 -5.21
C SER A 80 11.41 -3.29 -6.33
N GLY A 81 12.60 -3.40 -6.93
CA GLY A 81 13.00 -2.62 -8.12
C GLY A 81 13.79 -1.34 -7.84
N LEU A 82 14.83 -1.40 -7.00
CA LEU A 82 15.76 -0.29 -6.76
C LEU A 82 16.43 0.13 -8.07
N THR A 83 16.48 1.44 -8.32
CA THR A 83 17.30 2.04 -9.38
C THR A 83 18.48 2.76 -8.75
N VAL A 84 19.68 2.40 -9.21
CA VAL A 84 20.94 2.92 -8.69
C VAL A 84 21.64 3.73 -9.78
N ILE A 85 22.05 4.95 -9.42
CA ILE A 85 22.76 5.87 -10.31
C ILE A 85 24.23 5.89 -9.93
N PHE A 86 25.09 5.65 -10.92
CA PHE A 86 26.53 5.85 -10.81
C PHE A 86 26.89 7.20 -11.41
N SER A 87 27.43 8.09 -10.56
CA SER A 87 27.94 9.39 -10.98
C SER A 87 29.45 9.51 -10.77
N GLY A 88 30.08 10.47 -11.44
CA GLY A 88 31.50 10.76 -11.30
C GLY A 88 31.86 11.36 -9.94
N LYS A 89 33.14 11.74 -9.79
CA LYS A 89 33.70 12.29 -8.55
C LYS A 89 32.91 13.48 -8.00
N ALA A 90 32.39 14.32 -8.90
CA ALA A 90 31.62 15.51 -8.55
C ALA A 90 30.30 15.20 -7.81
N GLY A 91 29.87 13.92 -7.78
CA GLY A 91 28.58 13.53 -7.23
C GLY A 91 27.48 13.65 -8.27
N TRP A 92 26.24 13.63 -7.80
CA TRP A 92 25.06 13.75 -8.65
C TRP A 92 24.33 15.04 -8.26
N GLU A 93 24.38 16.09 -9.09
CA GLU A 93 23.84 17.42 -8.73
C GLU A 93 22.36 17.35 -8.30
N ARG A 94 21.60 16.44 -8.93
CA ARG A 94 20.19 16.22 -8.63
C ARG A 94 19.96 15.47 -7.32
N ALA A 95 20.94 14.74 -6.79
CA ALA A 95 20.86 14.09 -5.48
C ALA A 95 20.64 15.11 -4.36
N ASP A 96 21.36 16.23 -4.40
CA ASP A 96 21.27 17.28 -3.38
C ASP A 96 19.87 17.91 -3.34
N ARG A 97 19.27 18.11 -4.52
CA ARG A 97 17.89 18.60 -4.65
C ARG A 97 16.87 17.59 -4.09
N LEU A 98 17.08 16.29 -4.31
CA LEU A 98 16.22 15.22 -3.79
C LEU A 98 16.31 15.12 -2.27
N ARG A 99 17.51 15.21 -1.69
CA ARG A 99 17.68 15.20 -0.23
C ARG A 99 17.07 16.43 0.45
N ALA A 100 17.34 17.63 -0.08
CA ALA A 100 16.72 18.86 0.42
C ALA A 100 15.19 18.89 0.26
N GLN A 101 14.64 18.06 -0.63
CA GLN A 101 13.19 17.89 -0.77
C GLN A 101 12.65 16.89 0.26
N GLN A 102 13.35 15.78 0.50
CA GLN A 102 13.00 14.80 1.52
C GLN A 102 12.97 15.42 2.92
N GLU A 103 13.98 16.21 3.27
CA GLU A 103 14.04 16.96 4.53
C GLU A 103 12.87 17.94 4.68
N ARG A 104 12.45 18.59 3.59
CA ARG A 104 11.27 19.48 3.59
C ARG A 104 9.95 18.74 3.79
N ILE A 105 9.86 17.50 3.33
CA ILE A 105 8.67 16.65 3.56
C ILE A 105 8.59 16.27 5.04
N GLU A 106 9.73 15.96 5.66
CA GLU A 106 9.83 15.57 7.06
C GLU A 106 9.57 16.76 8.00
N GLN A 107 10.10 17.95 7.69
CA GLN A 107 9.97 19.15 8.53
C GLN A 107 8.59 19.85 8.46
N ARG A 108 7.75 19.54 7.47
CA ARG A 108 6.39 20.13 7.32
C ARG A 108 5.30 19.33 8.03
N CYS A 109 5.66 18.33 8.83
CA CYS A 109 4.74 17.54 9.66
C CYS A 109 4.76 18.05 11.12
N PRO A 110 3.78 18.86 11.56
CA PRO A 110 3.49 18.91 12.98
C PRO A 110 2.93 17.54 13.42
N PRO A 111 3.24 17.07 14.65
CA PRO A 111 2.56 15.91 15.21
C PRO A 111 1.05 16.13 15.19
N VAL A 112 0.29 15.07 14.89
CA VAL A 112 -1.18 15.11 14.90
C VAL A 112 -1.62 15.47 16.33
N PRO A 113 -2.48 16.49 16.53
CA PRO A 113 -2.97 16.81 17.86
C PRO A 113 -3.77 15.63 18.43
N GLU A 114 -3.44 15.21 19.65
CA GLU A 114 -4.29 14.34 20.46
C GLU A 114 -5.64 15.05 20.66
N CYS A 115 -6.73 14.48 20.14
CA CYS A 115 -8.06 14.98 20.46
C CYS A 115 -8.42 14.48 21.86
N GLU A 116 -8.54 15.44 22.78
CA GLU A 116 -9.06 15.26 24.13
C GLU A 116 -10.41 14.53 24.08
N HIS A 117 -10.46 13.35 24.71
CA HIS A 117 -11.70 12.67 25.03
C HIS A 117 -12.38 13.46 26.15
N GLN A 118 -13.48 14.16 25.84
CA GLN A 118 -14.43 14.57 26.87
C GLN A 118 -15.15 13.31 27.36
N GLU A 119 -14.78 12.87 28.56
CA GLU A 119 -15.48 11.87 29.34
C GLU A 119 -16.94 12.30 29.52
N LEU A 120 -17.87 11.44 29.11
CA LEU A 120 -19.27 11.51 29.54
C LEU A 120 -19.44 10.45 30.63
N ASP A 121 -19.67 10.95 31.83
CA ASP A 121 -19.73 10.21 33.08
C ASP A 121 -20.68 9.02 33.06
N ALA A 122 -20.23 7.96 33.72
CA ALA A 122 -21.00 6.77 34.05
C ALA A 122 -22.01 7.06 35.15
N ASP A 123 -23.23 6.54 35.01
CA ASP A 123 -23.97 5.99 36.15
C ASP A 123 -25.10 5.08 35.68
N THR A 124 -25.08 3.80 36.07
CA THR A 124 -25.98 3.18 37.07
C THR A 124 -25.98 1.64 36.96
N SER A 125 -25.42 1.02 38.00
CA SER A 125 -25.79 -0.22 38.70
C SER A 125 -26.73 -1.29 38.09
N ALA A 126 -26.28 -2.56 38.16
CA ALA A 126 -26.94 -3.74 38.79
C ALA A 126 -26.26 -5.01 38.22
N ASN A 127 -25.37 -5.74 38.90
CA ASN A 127 -25.46 -6.57 40.10
C ASN A 127 -26.46 -7.75 40.01
N THR A 128 -25.95 -8.96 39.70
CA THR A 128 -26.26 -10.30 40.27
C THR A 128 -25.32 -11.33 39.58
N ARG A 129 -24.30 -11.90 40.26
CA ARG A 129 -24.29 -13.19 41.01
C ARG A 129 -24.87 -14.36 40.21
N GLU A 130 -24.00 -15.22 39.66
CA GLU A 130 -23.54 -16.52 40.22
C GLU A 130 -24.52 -17.66 39.88
N GLU A 131 -24.07 -18.64 39.11
CA GLU A 131 -24.24 -20.07 39.43
C GLU A 131 -23.39 -20.95 38.49
N GLU A 132 -22.61 -21.82 39.12
CA GLU A 132 -21.81 -22.90 38.54
C GLU A 132 -22.71 -24.07 38.10
N ALA A 133 -22.25 -24.88 37.13
CA ALA A 133 -21.97 -26.31 37.33
C ALA A 133 -22.12 -27.18 36.07
N HIS A 134 -21.32 -28.25 36.08
CA HIS A 134 -21.48 -29.54 35.40
C HIS A 134 -20.84 -29.76 34.03
N CYS A 135 -19.55 -30.11 34.14
CA CYS A 135 -18.81 -31.05 33.32
C CYS A 135 -19.44 -32.45 33.36
N GLN A 136 -19.70 -33.09 32.20
CA GLN A 136 -19.50 -34.54 32.00
C GLN A 136 -19.13 -34.85 30.55
N SER A 137 -18.17 -35.76 30.44
CA SER A 137 -17.46 -36.37 29.32
C SER A 137 -18.31 -37.28 28.43
N GLU A 138 -17.88 -37.52 27.19
CA GLU A 138 -17.75 -38.88 26.60
C GLU A 138 -16.98 -38.87 25.24
N GLU A 139 -16.18 -39.91 25.01
CA GLU A 139 -15.15 -40.06 23.97
C GLU A 139 -15.59 -40.90 22.74
N THR A 140 -15.30 -40.39 21.52
CA THR A 140 -14.80 -41.07 20.28
C THR A 140 -15.56 -42.26 19.63
N PRO A 141 -15.21 -42.79 18.42
CA PRO A 141 -14.41 -42.28 17.28
C PRO A 141 -15.14 -42.41 15.90
N GLY A 142 -14.66 -41.69 14.86
CA GLY A 142 -15.17 -41.86 13.49
C GLY A 142 -14.32 -41.19 12.41
N ARG A 143 -13.29 -41.92 11.95
CA ARG A 143 -12.34 -41.56 10.89
C ARG A 143 -13.01 -41.52 9.51
N VAL A 144 -12.92 -40.39 8.81
CA VAL A 144 -12.87 -40.34 7.34
C VAL A 144 -11.80 -39.32 6.96
N GLU A 145 -10.66 -39.83 6.49
CA GLU A 145 -9.60 -39.04 5.86
C GLU A 145 -10.17 -38.31 4.64
N ARG A 146 -9.96 -36.99 4.56
CA ARG A 146 -10.06 -36.26 3.30
C ARG A 146 -8.97 -35.19 3.24
N CYS A 147 -7.98 -35.53 2.43
CA CYS A 147 -7.08 -34.70 1.63
C CYS A 147 -7.04 -33.20 1.96
N GLU A 148 -5.88 -32.77 2.45
CA GLU A 148 -5.46 -31.39 2.67
C GLU A 148 -5.67 -30.53 1.41
N THR A 149 -6.58 -29.56 1.49
CA THR A 149 -6.39 -28.30 0.79
C THR A 149 -5.90 -27.30 1.82
N ARG A 150 -4.60 -26.99 1.80
CA ARG A 150 -4.06 -25.83 2.52
C ARG A 150 -4.81 -24.58 2.04
N SER A 151 -5.75 -24.11 2.86
CA SER A 151 -6.39 -22.81 2.69
C SER A 151 -5.34 -21.73 2.53
N SER A 152 -5.56 -20.84 1.57
CA SER A 152 -4.74 -19.68 1.25
C SER A 152 -4.81 -18.56 2.29
N SER A 153 -5.08 -18.85 3.56
CA SER A 153 -5.38 -17.86 4.61
C SER A 153 -4.19 -17.03 5.09
N GLY A 154 -2.97 -17.30 4.61
CA GLY A 154 -1.75 -16.60 5.05
C GLY A 154 -1.48 -15.25 4.38
N ALA A 155 -2.12 -14.94 3.25
CA ALA A 155 -1.82 -13.72 2.48
C ALA A 155 -2.68 -12.50 2.87
N GLU A 156 -3.82 -12.72 3.51
CA GLU A 156 -4.81 -11.65 3.75
C GLU A 156 -4.51 -10.83 5.02
N SER A 157 -3.76 -11.38 5.98
CA SER A 157 -3.41 -10.70 7.23
C SER A 157 -2.33 -9.62 7.10
N GLN A 158 -1.60 -9.53 5.98
CA GLN A 158 -0.44 -8.64 5.90
C GLN A 158 -0.80 -7.16 5.72
N TYR A 159 -1.95 -6.84 5.13
CA TYR A 159 -2.30 -5.45 4.79
C TYR A 159 -2.67 -4.59 6.00
N PHE A 160 -3.07 -5.22 7.11
CA PHE A 160 -3.62 -4.53 8.27
C PHE A 160 -2.81 -4.73 9.55
N SER A 161 -1.67 -5.41 9.48
CA SER A 161 -0.80 -5.64 10.65
C SER A 161 -0.36 -4.34 11.31
N SER A 162 -0.18 -3.25 10.53
CA SER A 162 0.14 -1.92 11.04
C SER A 162 -0.99 -1.25 11.84
N LEU A 163 -2.21 -1.81 11.85
CA LEU A 163 -3.31 -1.32 12.69
C LEU A 163 -3.31 -1.93 14.09
N LEU A 164 -2.54 -2.99 14.31
CA LEU A 164 -2.47 -3.66 15.61
C LEU A 164 -1.63 -2.84 16.59
N VAL A 165 -2.09 -2.75 17.83
CA VAL A 165 -1.34 -2.19 18.97
C VAL A 165 -1.05 -3.35 19.90
N ASP A 166 0.22 -3.61 20.18
CA ASP A 166 0.67 -4.77 20.97
C ASP A 166 0.09 -6.12 20.51
N GLY A 167 -0.03 -6.28 19.19
CA GLY A 167 -0.57 -7.48 18.55
C GLY A 167 -2.10 -7.62 18.65
N ARG A 168 -2.82 -6.61 19.14
CA ARG A 168 -4.27 -6.62 19.31
C ARG A 168 -4.95 -5.54 18.47
N TRP A 169 -6.19 -5.80 18.08
CA TRP A 169 -7.03 -4.80 17.43
C TRP A 169 -7.46 -3.72 18.43
N PRO A 170 -7.31 -2.42 18.11
CA PRO A 170 -7.86 -1.35 18.94
C PRO A 170 -9.37 -1.50 19.13
N ASP A 171 -9.87 -1.27 20.35
CA ASP A 171 -11.29 -1.45 20.71
C ASP A 171 -12.24 -0.65 19.82
N LYS A 172 -11.81 0.55 19.37
CA LYS A 172 -12.57 1.37 18.45
C LYS A 172 -12.77 0.72 17.07
N LEU A 173 -11.78 -0.05 16.58
CA LEU A 173 -11.91 -0.83 15.36
C LEU A 173 -12.82 -2.04 15.56
N VAL A 174 -12.70 -2.73 16.70
CA VAL A 174 -13.58 -3.84 17.06
C VAL A 174 -15.04 -3.38 17.12
N THR A 175 -15.28 -2.25 17.78
CA THR A 175 -16.62 -1.62 17.87
C THR A 175 -17.12 -1.18 16.50
N ALA A 176 -16.29 -0.48 15.71
CA ALA A 176 -16.69 -0.03 14.39
C ALA A 176 -17.00 -1.19 13.42
N ALA A 177 -16.30 -2.33 13.56
CA ALA A 177 -16.52 -3.52 12.74
C ALA A 177 -17.93 -4.11 12.90
N GLN A 178 -18.56 -3.91 14.07
CA GLN A 178 -19.92 -4.35 14.39
C GLN A 178 -21.02 -3.45 13.79
N SER A 179 -20.68 -2.35 13.11
CA SER A 179 -21.65 -1.45 12.50
C SER A 179 -22.54 -2.15 11.47
N THR A 180 -23.85 -2.19 11.73
CA THR A 180 -24.87 -2.87 10.90
C THR A 180 -25.59 -1.94 9.91
N ARG A 181 -25.18 -0.67 9.81
CA ARG A 181 -25.85 0.34 8.97
C ARG A 181 -25.94 -0.12 7.51
N ALA A 182 -27.14 -0.26 6.95
CA ALA A 182 -27.32 -0.75 5.58
C ALA A 182 -28.06 0.23 4.64
N ASP A 183 -28.90 1.12 5.17
CA ASP A 183 -29.85 1.88 4.36
C ASP A 183 -29.27 3.11 3.65
N GLY A 184 -29.35 3.12 2.31
CA GLY A 184 -28.89 4.22 1.46
C GLY A 184 -27.40 4.16 1.12
N VAL A 185 -26.89 5.20 0.45
CA VAL A 185 -25.53 5.23 -0.10
C VAL A 185 -24.65 6.26 0.62
N VAL A 186 -23.42 5.86 0.95
CA VAL A 186 -22.36 6.78 1.34
C VAL A 186 -21.76 7.39 0.08
N LEU A 187 -22.13 8.64 -0.20
CA LEU A 187 -21.58 9.40 -1.33
C LEU A 187 -20.35 10.19 -0.89
N PHE A 188 -19.31 10.20 -1.73
CA PHE A 188 -18.12 11.03 -1.57
C PHE A 188 -17.63 11.54 -2.91
N TRP A 189 -17.04 12.74 -2.97
CA TRP A 189 -16.45 13.26 -4.22
C TRP A 189 -15.20 14.08 -3.91
N LYS A 190 -15.38 15.28 -3.34
CA LYS A 190 -14.27 16.17 -2.98
C LYS A 190 -13.75 15.79 -1.59
N ASP A 191 -12.44 15.87 -1.43
CA ASP A 191 -11.72 15.63 -0.18
C ASP A 191 -12.11 16.61 0.95
N THR A 192 -12.57 17.81 0.59
CA THR A 192 -13.06 18.83 1.52
C THR A 192 -14.47 18.57 2.08
N GLN A 193 -15.17 17.54 1.59
CA GLN A 193 -16.53 17.20 2.04
C GLN A 193 -16.50 16.26 3.25
N ARG A 194 -17.65 16.10 3.94
CA ARG A 194 -17.81 15.21 5.11
C ARG A 194 -17.24 13.80 4.89
N ASN A 195 -17.54 13.20 3.74
CA ASN A 195 -17.05 11.87 3.36
C ASN A 195 -15.79 11.93 2.48
N GLY A 196 -15.17 13.11 2.38
CA GLY A 196 -14.01 13.37 1.53
C GLY A 196 -12.79 12.52 1.87
N TYR A 197 -12.68 12.04 3.12
CA TYR A 197 -11.67 11.06 3.53
C TYR A 197 -11.68 9.76 2.71
N LEU A 198 -12.79 9.40 2.06
CA LEU A 198 -12.89 8.27 1.13
C LEU A 198 -12.28 8.57 -0.24
N SER A 199 -12.15 9.86 -0.60
CA SER A 199 -11.61 10.30 -1.88
C SER A 199 -10.15 9.90 -2.05
N ASN A 200 -9.76 9.54 -3.27
CA ASN A 200 -8.35 9.31 -3.62
C ASN A 200 -7.50 10.58 -3.44
N TRP A 201 -8.14 11.75 -3.46
CA TRP A 201 -7.51 13.06 -3.35
C TRP A 201 -7.27 13.48 -1.91
N ALA A 202 -7.95 12.85 -0.94
CA ALA A 202 -7.72 13.16 0.46
C ALA A 202 -6.26 12.88 0.83
N ARG A 203 -5.64 13.87 1.48
CA ARG A 203 -4.29 13.74 2.02
C ARG A 203 -4.30 12.68 3.13
N SER A 204 -3.72 11.54 2.83
CA SER A 204 -3.65 10.38 3.71
C SER A 204 -2.35 9.66 3.38
N PRO A 205 -1.22 10.06 4.00
CA PRO A 205 0.06 9.47 3.68
C PRO A 205 0.08 7.98 4.04
N PHE A 206 0.59 7.15 3.13
CA PHE A 206 0.78 5.73 3.35
C PHE A 206 2.00 5.24 2.56
N GLU A 207 2.49 4.05 2.87
CA GLU A 207 3.62 3.43 2.21
C GLU A 207 3.22 2.17 1.44
N ILE A 208 3.77 1.98 0.25
CA ILE A 208 3.68 0.71 -0.50
C ILE A 208 5.05 0.39 -1.05
N ASP A 209 5.55 -0.81 -0.78
CA ASP A 209 6.86 -1.30 -1.27
C ASP A 209 8.03 -0.37 -0.88
N GLY A 210 8.02 0.19 0.34
CA GLY A 210 9.05 1.13 0.80
C GLY A 210 8.93 2.55 0.23
N ILE A 211 7.86 2.86 -0.50
CA ILE A 211 7.65 4.17 -1.13
C ILE A 211 6.45 4.86 -0.49
N ARG A 212 6.70 6.05 0.08
CA ARG A 212 5.67 6.88 0.69
C ARG A 212 4.91 7.68 -0.37
N TYR A 213 3.59 7.66 -0.29
CA TYR A 213 2.67 8.43 -1.11
C TYR A 213 1.88 9.39 -0.23
N SER A 214 1.62 10.60 -0.71
CA SER A 214 0.85 11.63 0.00
C SER A 214 -0.67 11.38 -0.01
N CYS A 215 -1.17 10.71 -1.05
CA CYS A 215 -2.56 10.33 -1.25
C CYS A 215 -2.68 9.17 -2.26
N CYS A 216 -3.86 8.58 -2.41
CA CYS A 216 -4.07 7.50 -3.37
C CYS A 216 -3.92 7.97 -4.83
N GLU A 217 -4.28 9.20 -5.17
CA GLU A 217 -4.11 9.72 -6.54
C GLU A 217 -2.63 9.65 -6.97
N GLN A 218 -1.70 10.06 -6.10
CA GLN A 218 -0.26 9.98 -6.37
C GLN A 218 0.20 8.55 -6.67
N TRP A 219 -0.25 7.59 -5.85
CA TRP A 219 0.01 6.17 -6.07
C TRP A 219 -0.53 5.68 -7.41
N ILE A 220 -1.78 6.00 -7.73
CA ILE A 220 -2.43 5.56 -8.98
C ILE A 220 -1.66 6.13 -10.18
N MET A 221 -1.29 7.41 -10.15
CA MET A 221 -0.54 8.05 -11.23
C MET A 221 0.89 7.49 -11.36
N ALA A 222 1.56 7.20 -10.25
CA ALA A 222 2.88 6.55 -10.27
C ALA A 222 2.80 5.13 -10.86
N LYS A 223 1.75 4.37 -10.54
CA LYS A 223 1.51 3.05 -11.17
C LYS A 223 1.10 3.16 -12.63
N LYS A 224 0.36 4.20 -12.99
CA LYS A 224 0.06 4.51 -14.40
C LYS A 224 1.33 4.79 -15.18
N ALA A 225 2.26 5.61 -14.67
CA ALA A 225 3.55 5.85 -15.31
C ALA A 225 4.35 4.55 -15.51
N ARG A 226 4.45 3.72 -14.46
CA ARG A 226 5.08 2.38 -14.57
C ARG A 226 4.38 1.47 -15.57
N ALA A 227 3.07 1.63 -15.75
CA ALA A 227 2.32 0.85 -16.72
C ALA A 227 2.54 1.33 -18.16
N CYS A 228 2.68 2.64 -18.38
CA CYS A 228 2.92 3.24 -19.70
C CYS A 228 4.35 3.03 -20.19
N TYR A 229 5.34 2.98 -19.29
CA TYR A 229 6.76 2.94 -19.63
C TYR A 229 7.42 1.64 -19.18
N ARG A 230 6.89 0.50 -19.66
CA ARG A 230 7.38 -0.85 -19.31
C ARG A 230 8.56 -1.31 -20.17
N ASP A 231 8.70 -0.74 -21.37
CA ASP A 231 9.71 -1.17 -22.33
C ASP A 231 11.12 -0.71 -21.91
N ALA A 232 12.13 -1.51 -22.25
CA ALA A 232 13.53 -1.24 -21.87
C ALA A 232 14.05 0.12 -22.37
N GLY A 233 13.50 0.65 -23.46
CA GLY A 233 13.84 1.98 -24.00
C GLY A 233 13.15 3.16 -23.30
N SER A 234 12.20 2.92 -22.40
CA SER A 234 11.37 3.95 -21.77
C SER A 234 11.81 4.30 -20.34
N ALA A 235 12.94 3.76 -19.86
CA ALA A 235 13.42 3.95 -18.49
C ALA A 235 13.58 5.42 -18.10
N LEU A 236 14.11 6.27 -19.00
CA LEU A 236 14.27 7.70 -18.74
C LEU A 236 12.91 8.41 -18.59
N LYS A 237 11.97 8.14 -19.51
CA LYS A 237 10.60 8.70 -19.46
C LYS A 237 9.87 8.26 -18.19
N LEU A 238 10.08 7.01 -17.77
CA LEU A 238 9.54 6.51 -16.50
C LEU A 238 10.12 7.28 -15.31
N ALA A 239 11.43 7.45 -15.27
CA ALA A 239 12.10 8.17 -14.19
C ALA A 239 11.66 9.65 -14.12
N GLU A 240 11.51 10.32 -15.27
CA GLU A 240 11.01 11.69 -15.36
C GLU A 240 9.55 11.80 -14.89
N ALA A 241 8.68 10.91 -15.36
CA ALA A 241 7.28 10.88 -14.97
C ALA A 241 7.11 10.60 -13.47
N LEU A 242 7.82 9.60 -12.95
CA LEU A 242 7.81 9.29 -11.52
C LEU A 242 8.35 10.46 -10.71
N GLN A 243 9.46 11.08 -11.12
CA GLN A 243 9.98 12.26 -10.42
C GLN A 243 8.93 13.37 -10.35
N ALA A 244 8.32 13.73 -11.48
CA ALA A 244 7.32 14.80 -11.51
C ALA A 244 6.12 14.48 -10.61
N ILE A 245 5.61 13.24 -10.65
CA ILE A 245 4.48 12.80 -9.83
C ILE A 245 4.85 12.77 -8.35
N MET A 246 6.03 12.24 -8.01
CA MET A 246 6.49 12.12 -6.62
C MET A 246 6.87 13.49 -6.02
N ALA A 247 7.25 14.46 -6.85
CA ALA A 247 7.64 15.79 -6.39
C ALA A 247 6.46 16.68 -5.95
N SER A 248 5.25 16.40 -6.43
CA SER A 248 4.04 17.11 -6.03
C SER A 248 3.35 16.44 -4.85
N THR A 249 2.66 17.20 -4.02
CA THR A 249 1.67 16.69 -3.04
C THR A 249 0.25 17.11 -3.38
N ASP A 250 0.05 17.80 -4.50
CA ASP A 250 -1.26 18.26 -4.97
C ASP A 250 -1.90 17.19 -5.86
N PRO A 251 -3.05 16.60 -5.46
CA PRO A 251 -3.74 15.59 -6.25
C PRO A 251 -4.21 16.11 -7.61
N GLN A 252 -4.51 17.41 -7.75
CA GLN A 252 -4.85 18.00 -9.04
C GLN A 252 -3.67 17.93 -10.00
N GLU A 253 -2.47 18.24 -9.52
CA GLU A 253 -1.24 18.14 -10.29
C GLU A 253 -0.89 16.68 -10.61
N HIS A 254 -1.06 15.75 -9.68
CA HIS A 254 -0.89 14.32 -9.98
C HIS A 254 -1.78 13.87 -11.13
N LYS A 255 -3.08 14.23 -11.09
CA LYS A 255 -4.03 13.89 -12.15
C LYS A 255 -3.63 14.53 -13.49
N ARG A 256 -3.15 15.78 -13.47
CA ARG A 256 -2.67 16.49 -14.66
C ARG A 256 -1.46 15.76 -15.27
N LEU A 257 -0.44 15.47 -14.47
CA LEU A 257 0.76 14.74 -14.90
C LEU A 257 0.40 13.38 -15.46
N GLY A 258 -0.44 12.61 -14.76
CA GLY A 258 -0.87 11.31 -15.23
C GLY A 258 -1.68 11.35 -16.53
N ARG A 259 -2.45 12.42 -16.78
CA ARG A 259 -3.13 12.63 -18.08
C ARG A 259 -2.18 12.96 -19.22
N SER A 260 -1.03 13.58 -18.94
CA SER A 260 -0.01 13.90 -19.94
C SER A 260 0.88 12.72 -20.36
N LEU A 261 0.80 11.59 -19.64
CA LEU A 261 1.51 10.37 -20.02
C LEU A 261 0.96 9.84 -21.35
N ASP A 262 1.85 9.48 -22.27
CA ASP A 262 1.48 8.77 -23.49
C ASP A 262 1.04 7.34 -23.12
N ILE A 263 -0.19 6.97 -23.47
CA ILE A 263 -0.85 5.77 -22.93
C ILE A 263 -0.96 4.70 -24.02
N ASP A 264 -0.25 3.57 -23.82
CA ASP A 264 -0.75 2.31 -24.37
C ASP A 264 -2.02 1.91 -23.59
N ARG A 265 -3.17 2.05 -24.25
CA ARG A 265 -4.48 1.70 -23.67
C ARG A 265 -4.56 0.25 -23.21
N ARG A 266 -3.76 -0.66 -23.79
CA ARG A 266 -3.70 -2.07 -23.36
C ARG A 266 -2.99 -2.20 -22.01
N ALA A 267 -1.94 -1.43 -21.77
CA ALA A 267 -1.15 -1.48 -20.54
C ALA A 267 -1.86 -0.87 -19.32
N TRP A 268 -2.75 0.12 -19.54
CA TRP A 268 -3.59 0.72 -18.50
C TRP A 268 -5.06 0.27 -18.61
N SER A 269 -5.28 -1.04 -18.63
CA SER A 269 -6.60 -1.69 -18.76
C SER A 269 -7.53 -1.43 -17.57
N MET A 270 -8.80 -1.87 -17.66
CA MET A 270 -9.75 -1.80 -16.54
C MET A 270 -9.27 -2.62 -15.35
N THR A 271 -8.82 -3.85 -15.60
CA THR A 271 -8.25 -4.74 -14.58
C THR A 271 -7.04 -4.12 -13.88
N ALA A 272 -6.13 -3.49 -14.63
CA ALA A 272 -4.98 -2.80 -14.03
C ALA A 272 -5.43 -1.65 -13.10
N LYS A 273 -6.43 -0.86 -13.50
CA LYS A 273 -7.01 0.21 -12.66
C LYS A 273 -7.62 -0.34 -11.39
N GLN A 274 -8.40 -1.43 -11.49
CA GLN A 274 -9.00 -2.12 -10.34
C GLN A 274 -7.96 -2.56 -9.33
N HIS A 275 -6.92 -3.29 -9.77
CA HIS A 275 -5.86 -3.76 -8.87
C HIS A 275 -5.10 -2.62 -8.21
N VAL A 276 -4.76 -1.57 -8.97
CA VAL A 276 -4.05 -0.41 -8.43
C VAL A 276 -4.92 0.34 -7.42
N GLN A 277 -6.20 0.56 -7.72
CA GLN A 277 -7.15 1.22 -6.82
C GLN A 277 -7.32 0.43 -5.52
N LEU A 278 -7.54 -0.88 -5.61
CA LEU A 278 -7.71 -1.73 -4.44
C LEU A 278 -6.46 -1.74 -3.58
N ARG A 279 -5.27 -1.90 -4.18
CA ARG A 279 -4.00 -1.88 -3.44
C ARG A 279 -3.74 -0.53 -2.76
N GLY A 280 -4.09 0.58 -3.42
CA GLY A 280 -3.99 1.91 -2.83
C GLY A 280 -4.96 2.11 -1.67
N ALA A 281 -6.20 1.62 -1.80
CA ALA A 281 -7.19 1.66 -0.73
C ALA A 281 -6.76 0.81 0.48
N ARG A 282 -6.27 -0.42 0.26
CA ARG A 282 -5.72 -1.27 1.32
C ARG A 282 -4.62 -0.57 2.10
N ALA A 283 -3.65 0.04 1.43
CA ALA A 283 -2.56 0.75 2.10
C ALA A 283 -3.05 1.99 2.86
N LYS A 284 -3.92 2.80 2.25
CA LYS A 284 -4.48 4.01 2.87
C LYS A 284 -5.23 3.71 4.17
N PHE A 285 -6.14 2.73 4.13
CA PHE A 285 -6.97 2.40 5.28
C PHE A 285 -6.29 1.42 6.24
N GLY A 286 -5.36 0.59 5.75
CA GLY A 286 -4.61 -0.36 6.57
C GLY A 286 -3.43 0.22 7.36
N GLN A 287 -3.08 1.50 7.13
CA GLN A 287 -2.00 2.18 7.86
C GLN A 287 -2.50 3.35 8.71
N SER A 288 -3.82 3.51 8.84
CA SER A 288 -4.41 4.57 9.65
C SER A 288 -5.62 4.05 10.39
N VAL A 289 -5.47 3.88 11.71
CA VAL A 289 -6.56 3.42 12.60
C VAL A 289 -7.77 4.34 12.49
N GLU A 290 -7.57 5.65 12.39
CA GLU A 290 -8.65 6.62 12.23
C GLU A 290 -9.43 6.46 10.92
N LEU A 291 -8.72 6.26 9.79
CA LEU A 291 -9.40 6.05 8.51
C LEU A 291 -10.09 4.68 8.46
N ALA A 292 -9.46 3.64 9.00
CA ALA A 292 -10.01 2.30 9.15
C ALA A 292 -11.35 2.32 9.91
N GLU A 293 -11.37 2.98 11.07
CA GLU A 293 -12.57 3.15 11.89
C GLU A 293 -13.71 3.80 11.10
N ARG A 294 -13.41 4.94 10.46
CA ARG A 294 -14.41 5.68 9.67
C ARG A 294 -14.95 4.87 8.49
N LEU A 295 -14.11 4.05 7.85
CA LEU A 295 -14.52 3.14 6.79
C LEU A 295 -15.43 2.03 7.32
N LEU A 296 -15.08 1.38 8.43
CA LEU A 296 -15.91 0.36 9.08
C LEU A 296 -17.27 0.93 9.52
N MET A 297 -17.29 2.16 10.03
CA MET A 297 -18.52 2.88 10.42
C MET A 297 -19.48 3.18 9.26
N THR A 298 -19.06 2.96 8.01
CA THR A 298 -19.99 2.92 6.87
C THR A 298 -20.90 1.69 6.88
N GLY A 299 -20.66 0.71 7.76
CA GLY A 299 -21.50 -0.47 7.96
C GLY A 299 -21.50 -1.39 6.75
N HIS A 300 -22.69 -1.71 6.25
CA HIS A 300 -22.94 -2.46 5.02
C HIS A 300 -23.44 -1.57 3.87
N LYS A 301 -23.48 -0.24 4.07
CA LYS A 301 -23.95 0.70 3.05
C LYS A 301 -23.11 0.58 1.78
N ARG A 302 -23.73 0.79 0.63
CA ARG A 302 -22.99 0.99 -0.62
C ARG A 302 -22.22 2.29 -0.54
N ILE A 303 -21.02 2.29 -1.13
CA ILE A 303 -20.15 3.46 -1.19
C ILE A 303 -20.02 3.88 -2.66
N GLY A 304 -20.31 5.14 -2.97
CA GLY A 304 -20.30 5.68 -4.32
C GLY A 304 -19.42 6.92 -4.44
N GLU A 305 -18.42 6.89 -5.33
CA GLU A 305 -17.66 8.08 -5.70
C GLU A 305 -18.52 8.92 -6.66
N ALA A 306 -19.06 10.03 -6.16
CA ALA A 306 -20.06 10.88 -6.79
C ALA A 306 -19.44 11.97 -7.67
N SER A 307 -18.39 11.66 -8.43
CA SER A 307 -17.89 12.60 -9.45
C SER A 307 -18.83 12.61 -10.65
N PRO A 308 -19.37 13.78 -11.05
CA PRO A 308 -20.14 13.90 -12.29
C PRO A 308 -19.25 13.80 -13.55
N SER A 309 -17.93 13.91 -13.38
CA SER A 309 -16.95 14.00 -14.47
C SER A 309 -16.12 12.73 -14.65
N ASP A 310 -16.29 11.73 -13.78
CA ASP A 310 -15.54 10.47 -13.82
C ASP A 310 -16.52 9.29 -13.80
N ALA A 311 -16.65 8.62 -14.95
CA ALA A 311 -17.49 7.43 -15.10
C ALA A 311 -16.71 6.11 -14.93
N VAL A 312 -15.40 6.17 -14.68
CA VAL A 312 -14.57 4.98 -14.47
C VAL A 312 -14.37 4.76 -12.98
N PHE A 313 -13.72 5.71 -12.30
CA PHE A 313 -13.53 5.63 -10.86
C PHE A 313 -14.80 5.98 -10.09
N GLY A 314 -15.64 6.85 -10.69
CA GLY A 314 -16.90 7.33 -10.14
C GLY A 314 -18.15 6.69 -10.71
N ILE A 315 -19.28 7.09 -10.12
CA ILE A 315 -20.65 6.75 -10.52
C ILE A 315 -21.17 7.63 -11.66
N GLY A 316 -20.41 8.66 -12.09
CA GLY A 316 -20.78 9.58 -13.16
C GLY A 316 -21.95 10.52 -12.83
N ILE A 317 -22.24 10.74 -11.54
CA ILE A 317 -23.35 11.56 -11.05
C ILE A 317 -22.88 12.35 -9.84
N ALA A 318 -23.25 13.64 -9.75
CA ALA A 318 -22.92 14.52 -8.63
C ALA A 318 -23.62 14.09 -7.33
N PRO A 319 -23.06 14.37 -6.14
CA PRO A 319 -23.66 13.96 -4.87
C PRO A 319 -25.00 14.66 -4.58
N SER A 320 -25.25 15.81 -5.18
CA SER A 320 -26.48 16.59 -5.04
C SER A 320 -27.64 16.07 -5.89
N ASP A 321 -27.37 15.20 -6.86
CA ASP A 321 -28.40 14.61 -7.72
C ASP A 321 -29.06 13.43 -6.98
N PRO A 322 -30.39 13.41 -6.78
CA PRO A 322 -31.07 12.34 -6.06
C PRO A 322 -30.81 10.93 -6.63
N ARG A 323 -30.51 10.83 -7.94
CA ARG A 323 -30.17 9.55 -8.58
C ARG A 323 -28.89 8.93 -8.04
N ALA A 324 -27.99 9.71 -7.43
CA ALA A 324 -26.77 9.18 -6.83
C ALA A 324 -27.06 8.21 -5.67
N GLN A 325 -28.20 8.35 -4.99
CA GLN A 325 -28.64 7.44 -3.93
C GLN A 325 -29.19 6.10 -4.45
N ASP A 326 -29.34 5.95 -5.77
CA ASP A 326 -29.85 4.74 -6.40
C ASP A 326 -28.76 4.10 -7.28
N PRO A 327 -28.11 3.01 -6.82
CA PRO A 327 -27.08 2.31 -7.57
C PRO A 327 -27.49 1.85 -8.97
N GLN A 328 -28.78 1.60 -9.20
CA GLN A 328 -29.29 1.19 -10.52
C GLN A 328 -29.29 2.35 -11.53
N LYS A 329 -29.23 3.60 -11.03
CA LYS A 329 -29.22 4.81 -11.86
C LYS A 329 -27.81 5.35 -12.10
N TRP A 330 -26.78 4.76 -11.51
CA TRP A 330 -25.40 5.16 -11.72
C TRP A 330 -25.00 5.01 -13.18
N LYS A 331 -24.23 5.99 -13.69
CA LYS A 331 -23.77 6.05 -15.09
C LYS A 331 -22.31 5.63 -15.25
N GLY A 332 -21.64 5.32 -14.14
CA GLY A 332 -20.22 4.99 -14.08
C GLY A 332 -19.96 3.68 -13.35
N THR A 333 -18.71 3.22 -13.43
CA THR A 333 -18.28 1.90 -12.93
C THR A 333 -18.05 1.88 -11.42
N ASN A 334 -17.84 3.04 -10.79
CA ASN A 334 -17.61 3.17 -9.35
C ASN A 334 -16.44 2.33 -8.81
N LEU A 335 -15.30 2.29 -9.51
CA LEU A 335 -14.14 1.49 -9.07
C LEU A 335 -13.67 1.88 -7.66
N SER A 336 -13.67 3.17 -7.33
CA SER A 336 -13.21 3.64 -6.02
C SER A 336 -14.15 3.16 -4.90
N GLY A 337 -15.46 3.31 -5.07
CA GLY A 337 -16.45 2.83 -4.11
C GLY A 337 -16.40 1.30 -3.94
N ALA A 338 -16.27 0.56 -5.04
CA ALA A 338 -16.13 -0.90 -4.99
C ALA A 338 -14.88 -1.36 -4.21
N ALA A 339 -13.73 -0.74 -4.47
CA ALA A 339 -12.50 -1.03 -3.74
C ALA A 339 -12.64 -0.74 -2.24
N LEU A 340 -13.28 0.37 -1.86
CA LEU A 340 -13.50 0.72 -0.44
C LEU A 340 -14.37 -0.31 0.28
N MET A 341 -15.42 -0.84 -0.39
CA MET A 341 -16.27 -1.88 0.18
C MET A 341 -15.50 -3.19 0.37
N ILE A 342 -14.66 -3.58 -0.59
CA ILE A 342 -13.78 -4.76 -0.47
C ILE A 342 -12.84 -4.60 0.74
N VAL A 343 -12.14 -3.47 0.84
CA VAL A 343 -11.21 -3.21 1.96
C VAL A 343 -11.92 -3.22 3.31
N ARG A 344 -13.14 -2.66 3.37
CA ARG A 344 -13.96 -2.68 4.59
C ARG A 344 -14.30 -4.10 5.02
N ASP A 345 -14.70 -4.94 4.06
CA ASP A 345 -15.12 -6.31 4.34
C ASP A 345 -13.91 -7.18 4.72
N GLU A 346 -12.77 -7.02 4.04
CA GLU A 346 -11.48 -7.63 4.43
C GLU A 346 -11.05 -7.23 5.84
N LEU A 347 -11.17 -5.95 6.19
CA LEU A 347 -10.81 -5.45 7.52
C LEU A 347 -11.75 -6.00 8.60
N ARG A 348 -13.06 -6.05 8.33
CA ARG A 348 -14.04 -6.65 9.25
C ARG A 348 -13.76 -8.13 9.47
N GLU A 349 -13.47 -8.88 8.41
CA GLU A 349 -13.12 -10.29 8.48
C GLU A 349 -11.83 -10.51 9.30
N ALA A 350 -10.78 -9.71 9.05
CA ALA A 350 -9.54 -9.79 9.80
C ALA A 350 -9.72 -9.53 11.31
N ILE A 351 -10.62 -8.59 11.67
CA ILE A 351 -10.98 -8.31 13.07
C ILE A 351 -11.74 -9.49 13.68
N HIS A 352 -12.73 -10.05 12.98
CA HIS A 352 -13.54 -11.17 13.49
C HIS A 352 -12.73 -12.47 13.63
N ASN A 353 -11.83 -12.76 12.70
CA ASN A 353 -11.02 -13.99 12.70
C ASN A 353 -10.02 -14.03 13.87
N VAL A 354 -9.60 -12.88 14.40
CA VAL A 354 -8.72 -12.77 15.58
C VAL A 354 -9.52 -12.64 16.88
N ALA A 355 -10.73 -12.07 16.83
CA ALA A 355 -11.62 -11.98 17.97
C ALA A 355 -12.32 -13.29 18.32
N ASP A 356 -12.21 -14.34 17.50
CA ASP A 356 -12.69 -15.69 17.84
C ASP A 356 -11.72 -16.35 18.86
N PRO A 357 -12.17 -16.62 20.10
CA PRO A 357 -11.34 -17.27 21.13
C PRO A 357 -10.84 -18.66 20.70
N ARG A 358 -11.45 -19.28 19.67
CA ARG A 358 -11.07 -20.60 19.16
C ARG A 358 -9.90 -20.57 18.19
N LEU A 359 -9.53 -19.39 17.67
CA LEU A 359 -8.46 -19.21 16.67
C LEU A 359 -7.25 -18.42 17.20
N SER A 360 -7.31 -17.94 18.43
CA SER A 360 -6.16 -17.37 19.11
C SER A 360 -5.10 -18.46 19.34
N PRO A 361 -3.82 -18.25 18.98
CA PRO A 361 -2.77 -19.20 19.35
C PRO A 361 -2.75 -19.31 20.87
N LYS A 362 -2.97 -20.52 21.38
CA LYS A 362 -2.66 -20.83 22.77
C LYS A 362 -1.15 -20.63 22.92
N ASN A 363 -0.75 -19.59 23.63
CA ASN A 363 0.60 -19.51 24.14
C ASN A 363 0.71 -20.59 25.22
N ASP A 364 1.28 -21.74 24.83
CA ASP A 364 1.83 -22.74 25.75
C ASP A 364 3.28 -22.37 26.11
#